data_AF-A0A2E2N8K1-F1
#
_entry.id   AF-A0A2E2N8K1-F1
#
_cell.length_a   1.000
_cell.length_b   1.000
_cell.length_c   1.000
_cell.angle_alpha   90.00
_cell.angle_beta   90.00
_cell.angle_gamma   90.00
#
_symmetry.space_group_name_H-M   'P 1'
#
loop_
_entity.id
_entity.type
_entity.pdbx_description
1 polymer ?
#
loop_
_entity_poly.entity_id
_entity_poly.type
_entity_poly.pdbx_seq_one_letter_code
_entity_poly.pdbx_strand_id
1 'polypeptide(L)'
;MFGRKPPRRGQRRLEHDLDLVLAGAQRVADIEPIRDVHVFRPPDLHPVHADDRERVEPVAHEVHPIAVKRAYNVESAHIRPRRLRNPSRGALVAVNERILDHPRREHVGVRATRHGRVELGPADRSRRPLGDIDRAKLPPPAQVQPLPRGKLFDCISHVVRLSREHAKSTGIRREHGALPSMNDPANRRPRLAARERRTAALDPNWTERVLWAEIEPLFDAAIDTERFGYVPDLDADWRPSPGGDKSLVFHARMLWAASELVRTRGDRAAWLAAHAERAAAALLDVFRDPARGGFHWLVTADGARLENEGKHLYGQAFAIFSLANASRTGLEHADRWLTAAVESFDWLEAVAWQSDGYAEPLDVDGLVPNPPFVGALDAISTPFGMRSLNGHLHALEACAELIRAGGPDRVRDRLRVLLHLLRDRLVGHDGSVHAIYAPDWTPMPSLSSYGHDLELAFLLIDAAETLGDLDERRASWRVADRIARHATTFGFDAEHGGLFSEGPASRPALVRDKIWWAQAEAMNTLDLLVSARPDDVDPLLDADRKRLTNALEGVQRFANGHLVDYVRGGWWWATDASGEVRKHGGVKASNWKSCYHTTRCLSLVASRHGTGA
;
A
#
# COMPACT_ATOMS: atom_id res chain seq x y z
N MET A 1 -64.72 39.31 -31.02
CA MET A 1 -64.14 40.55 -30.47
C MET A 1 -62.64 40.36 -30.24
N PHE A 2 -61.89 41.46 -30.18
CA PHE A 2 -60.43 41.63 -29.99
C PHE A 2 -59.66 40.54 -29.18
N GLY A 3 -58.41 40.16 -29.49
CA GLY A 3 -57.57 40.54 -30.64
C GLY A 3 -56.10 40.07 -30.56
N ARG A 4 -55.42 40.04 -31.72
CA ARG A 4 -53.96 39.95 -32.00
C ARG A 4 -53.16 38.66 -31.64
N LYS A 5 -52.85 37.88 -32.69
CA LYS A 5 -51.54 37.17 -32.87
C LYS A 5 -50.53 38.14 -33.53
N PRO A 6 -49.20 37.86 -33.53
CA PRO A 6 -48.62 37.06 -34.64
C PRO A 6 -47.59 35.98 -34.18
N PRO A 7 -47.14 35.08 -35.09
CA PRO A 7 -46.35 33.88 -34.75
C PRO A 7 -44.88 33.95 -35.23
N ARG A 8 -44.07 32.90 -34.97
CA ARG A 8 -43.26 32.18 -35.99
C ARG A 8 -42.37 31.05 -35.40
N ARG A 9 -42.15 30.01 -36.24
CA ARG A 9 -40.97 29.12 -36.41
C ARG A 9 -40.18 28.67 -35.15
N GLY A 10 -39.82 27.40 -34.95
CA GLY A 10 -39.86 26.23 -35.84
C GLY A 10 -38.47 25.60 -36.03
N GLN A 11 -38.37 24.32 -35.68
CA GLN A 11 -37.32 23.33 -35.98
C GLN A 11 -36.03 23.24 -35.13
N ARG A 12 -35.76 21.97 -34.78
CA ARG A 12 -34.48 21.23 -34.55
C ARG A 12 -33.89 21.15 -33.14
N ARG A 13 -33.33 19.94 -32.91
CA ARG A 13 -32.55 19.49 -31.76
C ARG A 13 -31.29 20.34 -31.61
N LEU A 14 -30.76 20.40 -30.39
CA LEU A 14 -29.33 20.21 -30.14
C LEU A 14 -29.13 19.74 -28.70
N GLU A 15 -28.21 18.80 -28.53
CA GLU A 15 -27.51 18.55 -27.27
C GLU A 15 -26.53 19.71 -26.99
N HIS A 16 -25.70 19.53 -25.96
CA HIS A 16 -24.44 20.22 -25.72
C HIS A 16 -24.40 21.50 -24.85
N ASP A 17 -23.30 21.50 -24.09
CA ASP A 17 -22.51 22.59 -23.53
C ASP A 17 -23.05 23.42 -22.36
N LEU A 18 -22.44 23.15 -21.20
CA LEU A 18 -22.22 24.15 -20.16
C LEU A 18 -20.71 24.26 -19.90
N ASP A 19 -20.01 24.78 -20.90
CA ASP A 19 -18.60 25.15 -20.78
C ASP A 19 -18.46 26.63 -20.35
N LEU A 20 -17.75 26.81 -19.25
CA LEU A 20 -17.02 27.99 -18.77
C LEU A 20 -17.30 29.39 -19.35
N VAL A 21 -17.62 30.33 -18.46
CA VAL A 21 -16.97 31.66 -18.45
C VAL A 21 -16.41 31.95 -17.04
N LEU A 22 -15.15 32.40 -17.02
CA LEU A 22 -14.39 32.76 -15.83
C LEU A 22 -14.56 34.24 -15.43
N ALA A 23 -14.13 34.52 -14.19
CA ALA A 23 -13.55 35.77 -13.68
C ALA A 23 -14.41 36.64 -12.73
N GLY A 24 -13.77 37.04 -11.63
CA GLY A 24 -14.32 37.95 -10.62
C GLY A 24 -13.57 37.87 -9.30
N ALA A 25 -12.45 38.58 -9.17
CA ALA A 25 -11.73 38.65 -7.91
C ALA A 25 -12.46 39.56 -6.91
N GLN A 26 -12.87 39.03 -5.76
CA GLN A 26 -13.27 39.84 -4.61
C GLN A 26 -12.34 39.56 -3.43
N ARG A 27 -11.70 40.62 -2.92
CA ARG A 27 -11.07 40.64 -1.60
C ARG A 27 -12.07 41.21 -0.59
N VAL A 28 -12.51 40.41 0.38
CA VAL A 28 -12.74 40.84 1.76
C VAL A 28 -12.29 39.68 2.67
N ALA A 29 -11.91 39.98 3.90
CA ALA A 29 -11.41 39.03 4.88
C ALA A 29 -12.55 38.24 5.58
N ASP A 30 -12.14 37.46 6.59
CA ASP A 30 -12.94 36.96 7.72
C ASP A 30 -13.72 35.64 7.55
N ILE A 31 -13.05 34.57 7.99
CA ILE A 31 -13.54 33.40 8.76
C ILE A 31 -14.91 32.81 8.36
N GLU A 32 -14.89 31.63 7.72
CA GLU A 32 -16.03 30.69 7.79
C GLU A 32 -15.94 29.78 9.04
N PRO A 33 -17.04 29.55 9.76
CA PRO A 33 -17.09 28.62 10.89
C PRO A 33 -17.24 27.17 10.43
N ILE A 34 -16.56 26.26 11.13
CA ILE A 34 -16.80 24.81 11.01
C ILE A 34 -18.22 24.52 11.56
N ARG A 35 -19.03 23.76 10.81
CA ARG A 35 -20.37 23.31 11.25
C ARG A 35 -20.32 21.91 11.87
N ASP A 36 -21.12 21.71 12.91
CA ASP A 36 -21.10 20.54 13.81
C ASP A 36 -21.69 19.25 13.22
N VAL A 37 -20.94 18.15 13.41
CA VAL A 37 -21.40 16.73 13.41
C VAL A 37 -20.37 15.95 14.26
N HIS A 38 -20.62 15.29 15.40
CA HIS A 38 -21.83 15.11 16.21
C HIS A 38 -21.47 15.08 17.72
N VAL A 39 -22.33 15.67 18.56
CA VAL A 39 -22.45 15.40 20.00
C VAL A 39 -23.47 14.25 20.21
N PHE A 40 -23.27 13.39 21.20
CA PHE A 40 -24.18 12.28 21.53
C PHE A 40 -25.52 12.77 22.09
N ARG A 41 -26.61 12.01 21.90
CA ARG A 41 -27.98 12.38 22.32
C ARG A 41 -28.43 11.65 23.60
N PRO A 42 -29.44 12.15 24.34
CA PRO A 42 -29.73 11.70 25.71
C PRO A 42 -30.17 10.24 25.98
N PRO A 43 -30.63 9.39 25.04
CA PRO A 43 -31.04 8.02 25.38
C PRO A 43 -29.88 7.09 25.83
N ASP A 44 -28.63 7.44 25.51
CA ASP A 44 -27.47 6.54 25.64
C ASP A 44 -26.77 6.62 27.02
N LEU A 45 -27.47 7.06 28.07
CA LEU A 45 -26.93 7.18 29.43
C LEU A 45 -27.63 6.22 30.41
N HIS A 46 -26.85 5.35 31.05
CA HIS A 46 -27.36 4.40 32.05
C HIS A 46 -27.95 5.09 33.29
N PRO A 47 -29.04 4.58 33.87
CA PRO A 47 -29.64 5.15 35.07
C PRO A 47 -28.75 4.94 36.30
N VAL A 48 -28.52 6.02 37.05
CA VAL A 48 -27.90 6.00 38.39
C VAL A 48 -29.01 5.78 39.43
N HIS A 49 -28.73 4.98 40.47
CA HIS A 49 -29.68 4.68 41.54
C HIS A 49 -30.12 5.93 42.34
N ALA A 50 -31.25 5.83 43.03
CA ALA A 50 -32.14 6.96 43.31
C ALA A 50 -31.73 7.95 44.42
N ASP A 51 -30.69 7.65 45.21
CA ASP A 51 -30.57 8.21 46.57
C ASP A 51 -29.61 9.43 46.71
N ASP A 52 -28.84 9.79 45.68
CA ASP A 52 -27.82 10.88 45.73
C ASP A 52 -28.21 12.14 44.92
N ARG A 53 -29.36 12.75 45.22
CA ARG A 53 -29.92 13.85 44.38
C ARG A 53 -29.46 15.29 44.66
N GLU A 54 -28.64 15.57 45.68
CA GLU A 54 -28.45 16.96 46.15
C GLU A 54 -27.19 17.72 45.72
N ARG A 55 -26.20 17.11 45.01
CA ARG A 55 -24.91 17.80 44.74
C ARG A 55 -24.27 17.56 43.35
N VAL A 56 -25.00 17.86 42.27
CA VAL A 56 -24.38 18.01 40.93
C VAL A 56 -24.88 19.29 40.25
N GLU A 57 -24.01 20.30 40.18
CA GLU A 57 -24.22 21.45 39.28
C GLU A 57 -23.79 21.08 37.84
N PRO A 58 -24.51 21.52 36.79
CA PRO A 58 -24.10 21.31 35.41
C PRO A 58 -22.80 22.06 35.10
N VAL A 59 -21.76 21.35 34.63
CA VAL A 59 -20.54 22.00 34.16
C VAL A 59 -20.78 22.56 32.76
N ALA A 60 -20.96 23.87 32.65
CA ALA A 60 -20.87 24.56 31.36
C ALA A 60 -19.41 24.49 30.84
N HIS A 61 -19.21 23.95 29.65
CA HIS A 61 -17.89 23.90 29.01
C HIS A 61 -17.69 25.12 28.11
N GLU A 62 -16.81 26.05 28.50
CA GLU A 62 -16.24 27.00 27.54
C GLU A 62 -15.04 26.35 26.84
N VAL A 63 -15.07 26.34 25.50
CA VAL A 63 -13.96 25.88 24.67
C VAL A 63 -13.20 27.10 24.14
N HIS A 64 -11.89 27.17 24.40
CA HIS A 64 -11.03 28.21 23.86
C HIS A 64 -10.14 27.65 22.74
N PRO A 65 -10.24 28.17 21.49
CA PRO A 65 -9.36 27.75 20.41
C PRO A 65 -7.96 28.34 20.57
N ILE A 66 -6.93 27.50 20.43
CA ILE A 66 -5.53 27.92 20.30
C ILE A 66 -5.07 27.57 18.88
N ALA A 67 -4.74 28.59 18.09
CA ALA A 67 -4.18 28.42 16.76
C ALA A 67 -2.64 28.53 16.81
N VAL A 68 -1.92 27.47 16.43
CA VAL A 68 -0.46 27.47 16.31
C VAL A 68 -0.07 27.48 14.84
N LYS A 69 0.58 28.57 14.39
CA LYS A 69 1.11 28.68 13.03
C LYS A 69 2.60 28.32 13.05
N ARG A 70 2.95 27.13 12.53
CA ARG A 70 4.36 26.72 12.39
C ARG A 70 4.98 27.42 11.18
N ALA A 71 5.87 28.37 11.41
CA ALA A 71 6.74 28.95 10.39
C ALA A 71 8.20 28.61 10.73
N TYR A 72 8.98 28.17 9.75
CA TYR A 72 10.42 28.06 9.92
C TYR A 72 11.05 29.45 9.71
N ASN A 73 11.98 29.83 10.59
CA ASN A 73 12.77 31.08 10.60
C ASN A 73 12.05 32.39 10.98
N VAL A 74 11.38 32.44 12.15
CA VAL A 74 11.12 33.70 12.88
C VAL A 74 11.37 33.47 14.38
N GLU A 75 12.03 34.41 15.05
CA GLU A 75 12.28 34.36 16.49
C GLU A 75 10.98 34.45 17.33
N SER A 76 11.06 33.94 18.55
CA SER A 76 9.94 33.73 19.47
C SER A 76 9.17 35.00 19.83
N ALA A 77 7.86 35.03 19.56
CA ALA A 77 6.94 36.06 20.04
C ALA A 77 6.04 35.52 21.17
N HIS A 78 5.93 36.27 22.27
CA HIS A 78 5.06 35.90 23.40
C HIS A 78 3.56 36.01 23.06
N ILE A 79 2.78 34.98 23.40
CA ILE A 79 1.32 34.98 23.28
C ILE A 79 0.70 35.49 24.59
N ARG A 80 -0.19 36.49 24.51
CA ARG A 80 -1.08 36.91 25.61
C ARG A 80 -2.55 36.65 25.24
N PRO A 81 -3.33 35.89 26.04
CA PRO A 81 -4.77 35.77 25.85
C PRO A 81 -5.45 37.13 26.06
N ARG A 82 -6.18 37.63 25.05
CA ARG A 82 -6.72 39.01 25.07
C ARG A 82 -8.06 39.17 25.82
N ARG A 83 -8.60 38.11 26.44
CA ARG A 83 -9.92 38.10 27.13
C ARG A 83 -10.00 37.19 28.36
N LEU A 84 -9.04 37.26 29.28
CA LEU A 84 -9.26 36.79 30.66
C LEU A 84 -9.42 38.01 31.58
N ARG A 85 -10.62 38.20 32.15
CA ARG A 85 -10.82 39.08 33.30
C ARG A 85 -10.56 38.25 34.56
N ASN A 86 -9.63 38.73 35.38
CA ASN A 86 -9.07 38.15 36.61
C ASN A 86 -8.05 36.99 36.44
N PRO A 87 -6.90 37.03 37.17
CA PRO A 87 -5.83 36.04 37.04
C PRO A 87 -5.89 34.95 38.12
N SER A 88 -6.37 33.76 37.75
CA SER A 88 -6.25 32.57 38.62
C SER A 88 -4.81 32.09 38.66
N ARG A 89 -4.13 32.29 39.80
CA ARG A 89 -2.77 31.79 40.05
C ARG A 89 -2.76 30.24 40.06
N GLY A 90 -2.31 29.63 38.96
CA GLY A 90 -1.93 28.22 38.92
C GLY A 90 -0.41 28.09 39.12
N ALA A 91 0.02 27.39 40.17
CA ALA A 91 1.45 27.18 40.44
C ALA A 91 2.00 26.03 39.59
N LEU A 92 3.20 26.21 39.04
CA LEU A 92 3.98 25.15 38.41
C LEU A 92 4.55 24.25 39.53
N VAL A 93 4.21 22.96 39.55
CA VAL A 93 4.71 22.01 40.57
C VAL A 93 5.41 20.84 39.88
N ALA A 94 6.75 20.92 39.92
CA ALA A 94 7.75 19.88 39.67
C ALA A 94 7.73 19.12 38.32
N VAL A 95 8.85 19.26 37.61
CA VAL A 95 9.36 18.32 36.59
C VAL A 95 10.61 17.65 37.20
N ASN A 96 10.79 16.34 36.99
CA ASN A 96 12.01 15.51 37.13
C ASN A 96 11.61 14.04 36.85
N GLU A 97 12.35 13.12 36.23
CA GLU A 97 13.65 13.06 35.52
C GLU A 97 13.73 11.61 34.91
N ARG A 98 14.26 11.26 33.71
CA ARG A 98 14.80 11.93 32.50
C ARG A 98 14.49 11.05 31.27
N ILE A 99 14.46 11.64 30.06
CA ILE A 99 15.09 11.05 28.85
C ILE A 99 15.83 12.19 28.13
N LEU A 100 17.12 11.99 27.89
CA LEU A 100 17.96 12.77 26.95
C LEU A 100 18.06 11.91 25.67
N ASP A 101 18.04 12.44 24.46
CA ASP A 101 19.00 13.44 23.96
C ASP A 101 18.40 14.50 23.00
N HIS A 102 19.20 15.50 22.64
CA HIS A 102 18.84 16.82 22.05
C HIS A 102 19.47 16.98 20.65
N PRO A 103 19.16 17.97 19.76
CA PRO A 103 18.30 19.18 19.84
C PRO A 103 17.12 19.22 18.82
N ARG A 104 16.03 19.98 18.93
CA ARG A 104 15.44 20.94 19.92
C ARG A 104 13.92 21.01 19.61
N ARG A 105 13.07 20.18 20.23
CA ARG A 105 11.60 20.29 20.08
C ARG A 105 10.89 19.89 21.38
N GLU A 106 10.19 20.82 22.01
CA GLU A 106 9.33 20.56 23.16
C GLU A 106 7.96 20.04 22.70
N HIS A 107 7.39 19.07 23.43
CA HIS A 107 6.04 18.55 23.25
C HIS A 107 5.18 18.91 24.47
N VAL A 108 3.89 19.18 24.25
CA VAL A 108 2.91 19.42 25.33
C VAL A 108 1.78 18.41 25.20
N GLY A 109 1.58 17.59 26.23
CA GLY A 109 0.38 16.78 26.42
C GLY A 109 -0.43 17.30 27.61
N VAL A 110 -1.76 17.29 27.49
CA VAL A 110 -2.67 17.70 28.59
C VAL A 110 -3.61 16.56 28.91
N ARG A 111 -3.70 16.18 30.19
CA ARG A 111 -4.73 15.27 30.71
C ARG A 111 -5.42 15.96 31.87
N ALA A 112 -6.71 16.21 31.74
CA ALA A 112 -7.52 16.77 32.82
C ALA A 112 -8.23 15.64 33.57
N THR A 113 -7.98 15.51 34.87
CA THR A 113 -8.83 14.74 35.80
C THR A 113 -9.12 15.60 37.02
N ARG A 114 -10.36 15.53 37.52
CA ARG A 114 -10.81 16.27 38.70
C ARG A 114 -11.06 15.27 39.83
N HIS A 115 -10.06 15.03 40.68
CA HIS A 115 -10.24 14.22 41.88
C HIS A 115 -10.62 15.10 43.08
N GLY A 116 -11.74 14.77 43.72
CA GLY A 116 -11.94 15.08 45.13
C GLY A 116 -11.07 14.16 45.99
N ARG A 117 -10.57 14.66 47.13
CA ARG A 117 -9.76 13.88 48.07
C ARG A 117 -10.56 12.73 48.70
N VAL A 118 -9.96 11.56 48.77
CA VAL A 118 -10.14 10.57 49.85
C VAL A 118 -8.75 10.05 50.21
N GLU A 119 -8.47 9.88 51.51
CA GLU A 119 -7.20 9.33 52.00
C GLU A 119 -7.18 7.81 51.83
N LEU A 120 -6.02 7.24 51.45
CA LEU A 120 -5.84 5.80 51.30
C LEU A 120 -5.16 5.21 52.54
N GLY A 121 -5.80 4.19 53.13
CA GLY A 121 -5.17 3.29 54.09
C GLY A 121 -4.14 2.36 53.44
N PRO A 122 -3.32 1.65 54.24
CA PRO A 122 -2.18 0.88 53.72
C PRO A 122 -2.60 -0.35 52.91
N ALA A 123 -1.80 -0.66 51.89
CA ALA A 123 -2.03 -1.74 50.94
C ALA A 123 -1.75 -3.14 51.52
N ASP A 124 -2.55 -4.12 51.12
CA ASP A 124 -2.17 -5.54 51.19
C ASP A 124 -1.53 -6.00 49.88
N ARG A 125 -0.51 -6.85 49.97
CA ARG A 125 0.28 -7.39 48.86
C ARG A 125 0.22 -8.92 48.89
N SER A 126 -0.66 -9.53 48.11
CA SER A 126 -0.58 -10.96 47.79
C SER A 126 -0.43 -11.20 46.29
N ARG A 127 0.80 -11.52 45.86
CA ARG A 127 1.04 -12.14 44.55
C ARG A 127 0.68 -13.62 44.65
N ARG A 128 -0.04 -14.15 43.65
CA ARG A 128 -0.04 -15.59 43.31
C ARG A 128 0.40 -15.77 41.85
N PRO A 129 1.14 -16.83 41.52
CA PRO A 129 1.49 -17.14 40.14
C PRO A 129 0.26 -17.70 39.40
N LEU A 130 0.12 -17.34 38.13
CA LEU A 130 -0.87 -17.91 37.22
C LEU A 130 -0.33 -19.23 36.64
N GLY A 131 -1.02 -20.33 36.93
CA GLY A 131 -0.91 -21.58 36.19
C GLY A 131 -1.91 -21.63 35.02
N ASP A 132 -1.91 -22.77 34.32
CA ASP A 132 -2.53 -22.97 32.99
C ASP A 132 -3.94 -22.39 32.78
N ILE A 133 -4.13 -21.78 31.61
CA ILE A 133 -5.40 -21.16 31.21
C ILE A 133 -6.34 -22.22 30.60
N ASP A 134 -7.38 -22.55 31.36
CA ASP A 134 -8.51 -23.38 30.93
C ASP A 134 -9.33 -22.68 29.82
N ARG A 135 -9.24 -23.20 28.59
CA ARG A 135 -9.91 -22.65 27.40
C ARG A 135 -11.44 -22.65 27.50
N ALA A 136 -12.04 -23.43 28.41
CA ALA A 136 -13.50 -23.48 28.58
C ALA A 136 -14.09 -22.25 29.32
N LYS A 137 -13.24 -21.31 29.79
CA LYS A 137 -13.65 -20.14 30.59
C LYS A 137 -13.40 -18.79 29.91
N LEU A 138 -12.94 -18.78 28.67
CA LEU A 138 -12.85 -17.54 27.90
C LEU A 138 -14.27 -17.06 27.52
N PRO A 139 -14.57 -15.75 27.65
CA PRO A 139 -15.84 -15.22 27.15
C PRO A 139 -15.88 -15.37 25.61
N PRO A 140 -17.07 -15.56 25.01
CA PRO A 140 -17.20 -15.61 23.56
C PRO A 140 -16.72 -14.28 22.94
N PRO A 141 -16.14 -14.30 21.72
CA PRO A 141 -15.63 -13.09 21.08
C PRO A 141 -16.73 -12.04 20.94
N ALA A 142 -16.44 -10.82 21.36
CA ALA A 142 -17.39 -9.72 21.33
C ALA A 142 -17.83 -9.44 19.89
N GLN A 143 -19.15 -9.45 19.64
CA GLN A 143 -19.71 -9.02 18.37
C GLN A 143 -19.42 -7.52 18.18
N VAL A 144 -18.45 -7.21 17.32
CA VAL A 144 -18.19 -5.83 16.89
C VAL A 144 -19.38 -5.36 16.05
N GLN A 145 -20.24 -4.51 16.61
CA GLN A 145 -21.33 -3.92 15.84
C GLN A 145 -20.76 -2.96 14.78
N PRO A 146 -21.23 -3.02 13.53
CA PRO A 146 -20.80 -2.10 12.48
C PRO A 146 -21.20 -0.66 12.81
N LEU A 147 -20.33 0.30 12.49
CA LEU A 147 -20.60 1.72 12.65
C LEU A 147 -21.86 2.13 11.84
N PRO A 148 -22.80 2.91 12.39
CA PRO A 148 -23.98 3.36 11.66
C PRO A 148 -23.60 4.13 10.39
N ARG A 149 -24.25 3.81 9.26
CA ARG A 149 -23.96 4.33 7.90
C ARG A 149 -23.74 5.84 7.81
N GLY A 150 -24.35 6.64 8.70
CA GLY A 150 -24.14 8.09 8.77
C GLY A 150 -22.70 8.50 9.14
N LYS A 151 -22.06 7.83 10.11
CA LYS A 151 -20.69 8.18 10.56
C LYS A 151 -19.61 7.78 9.53
N LEU A 152 -19.93 6.85 8.63
CA LEU A 152 -19.05 6.45 7.53
C LEU A 152 -18.78 7.63 6.57
N PHE A 153 -19.81 8.47 6.34
CA PHE A 153 -19.76 9.62 5.42
C PHE A 153 -18.84 10.76 5.91
N ASP A 154 -18.73 10.94 7.22
CA ASP A 154 -17.84 11.95 7.83
C ASP A 154 -16.36 11.57 7.67
N CYS A 155 -16.03 10.28 7.84
CA CYS A 155 -14.70 9.75 7.55
C CYS A 155 -14.35 9.87 6.05
N ILE A 156 -15.27 9.52 5.15
CA ILE A 156 -15.12 9.66 3.69
C ILE A 156 -14.82 11.12 3.30
N SER A 157 -15.55 12.07 3.89
CA SER A 157 -15.34 13.51 3.65
C SER A 157 -13.97 14.00 4.15
N HIS A 158 -13.46 13.42 5.25
CA HIS A 158 -12.15 13.74 5.79
C HIS A 158 -11.01 13.24 4.89
N VAL A 159 -11.07 12.00 4.41
CA VAL A 159 -10.04 11.41 3.53
C VAL A 159 -9.97 12.15 2.20
N VAL A 160 -11.12 12.40 1.54
CA VAL A 160 -11.17 13.15 0.28
C VAL A 160 -10.66 14.60 0.44
N ARG A 161 -10.85 15.21 1.62
CA ARG A 161 -10.26 16.53 1.94
C ARG A 161 -8.74 16.45 2.10
N LEU A 162 -8.22 15.45 2.82
CA LEU A 162 -6.77 15.27 3.00
C LEU A 162 -6.05 15.06 1.66
N SER A 163 -6.58 14.23 0.75
CA SER A 163 -6.00 14.07 -0.60
C SER A 163 -6.01 15.39 -1.40
N ARG A 164 -7.06 16.22 -1.25
CA ARG A 164 -7.17 17.54 -1.92
C ARG A 164 -6.28 18.61 -1.28
N GLU A 165 -6.01 18.53 0.02
CA GLU A 165 -5.10 19.46 0.71
C GLU A 165 -3.64 19.08 0.47
N HIS A 166 -3.33 17.78 0.40
CA HIS A 166 -2.02 17.30 -0.06
C HIS A 166 -1.68 17.87 -1.44
N ALA A 167 -2.60 17.76 -2.41
CA ALA A 167 -2.47 18.33 -3.76
C ALA A 167 -2.36 19.87 -3.82
N LYS A 168 -2.74 20.60 -2.76
CA LYS A 168 -2.55 22.06 -2.64
C LYS A 168 -1.25 22.42 -1.91
N SER A 169 -0.77 21.56 -1.01
CA SER A 169 0.45 21.76 -0.22
C SER A 169 1.75 21.64 -1.03
N THR A 170 1.70 21.03 -2.22
CA THR A 170 2.85 20.83 -3.13
C THR A 170 3.27 22.08 -3.90
N GLY A 171 2.60 23.21 -3.70
CA GLY A 171 3.20 24.53 -3.94
C GLY A 171 3.48 24.89 -5.41
N ILE A 172 2.52 24.74 -6.31
CA ILE A 172 2.61 25.34 -7.66
C ILE A 172 2.52 26.87 -7.54
N ARG A 173 3.68 27.53 -7.41
CA ARG A 173 3.84 28.94 -7.76
C ARG A 173 4.38 29.05 -9.18
N ARG A 174 3.62 29.73 -10.06
CA ARG A 174 4.18 30.30 -11.28
C ARG A 174 4.95 31.56 -10.89
N GLU A 175 6.28 31.50 -10.88
CA GLU A 175 7.12 32.69 -10.81
C GLU A 175 7.84 32.87 -12.15
N HIS A 176 7.49 33.95 -12.86
CA HIS A 176 8.22 34.39 -14.05
C HIS A 176 9.51 35.07 -13.59
N GLY A 177 10.65 34.44 -13.81
CA GLY A 177 12.00 34.97 -13.56
C GLY A 177 12.88 34.80 -14.80
N ALA A 178 13.74 35.78 -15.08
CA ALA A 178 14.46 35.87 -16.35
C ALA A 178 15.56 34.79 -16.53
N LEU A 179 15.77 34.38 -17.78
CA LEU A 179 16.81 33.45 -18.22
C LEU A 179 18.24 34.04 -18.04
N PRO A 180 19.19 33.28 -17.48
CA PRO A 180 20.62 33.54 -17.68
C PRO A 180 21.04 33.20 -19.12
N SER A 181 22.05 33.93 -19.61
CA SER A 181 22.56 33.85 -21.00
C SER A 181 23.03 32.44 -21.42
N MET A 182 22.53 31.95 -22.56
CA MET A 182 23.09 30.79 -23.25
C MET A 182 24.34 31.19 -24.03
N ASN A 183 25.55 31.02 -23.45
CA ASN A 183 26.80 31.01 -24.22
C ASN A 183 28.01 30.39 -23.48
N ASP A 184 27.80 29.36 -22.66
CA ASP A 184 28.89 28.52 -22.15
C ASP A 184 29.06 27.26 -23.04
N PRO A 185 30.19 27.11 -23.76
CA PRO A 185 30.44 25.93 -24.59
C PRO A 185 30.69 24.63 -23.79
N ALA A 186 30.93 24.68 -22.47
CA ALA A 186 31.21 23.51 -21.65
C ALA A 186 29.97 22.62 -21.36
N ASN A 187 28.74 23.12 -21.58
CA ASN A 187 27.51 22.40 -21.21
C ASN A 187 26.83 21.67 -22.38
N ARG A 188 27.58 21.31 -23.44
CA ARG A 188 27.08 20.48 -24.54
C ARG A 188 26.99 19.00 -24.15
N ARG A 189 25.98 18.63 -23.37
CA ARG A 189 25.50 17.23 -23.33
C ARG A 189 25.11 16.81 -24.77
N PRO A 190 25.39 15.57 -25.21
CA PRO A 190 24.93 15.10 -26.50
C PRO A 190 23.40 15.22 -26.59
N ARG A 191 22.90 15.89 -27.63
CA ARG A 191 21.45 15.92 -27.89
C ARG A 191 20.99 14.48 -28.12
N LEU A 192 19.97 14.05 -27.37
CA LEU A 192 19.18 12.86 -27.64
C LEU A 192 18.55 12.99 -29.04
N ALA A 193 19.28 12.49 -30.04
CA ALA A 193 18.85 12.42 -31.42
C ALA A 193 18.73 10.93 -31.81
N ALA A 194 17.67 10.59 -32.55
CA ALA A 194 17.39 9.25 -33.04
C ALA A 194 17.20 8.15 -31.96
N ARG A 195 16.18 8.30 -31.09
CA ARG A 195 15.49 7.12 -30.55
C ARG A 195 14.40 6.71 -31.54
N GLU A 196 14.84 6.02 -32.60
CA GLU A 196 13.97 5.56 -33.68
C GLU A 196 12.84 4.65 -33.18
N ARG A 197 11.74 4.63 -33.94
CA ARG A 197 10.59 3.77 -33.68
C ARG A 197 10.95 2.30 -33.96
N ARG A 198 11.42 1.58 -32.95
CA ARG A 198 11.33 0.11 -32.92
C ARG A 198 10.07 -0.31 -32.15
N THR A 199 8.98 -0.46 -32.89
CA THR A 199 7.85 -1.32 -32.52
C THR A 199 8.31 -2.77 -32.71
N ALA A 200 9.03 -3.28 -31.72
CA ALA A 200 9.47 -4.65 -31.67
C ALA A 200 9.08 -5.22 -30.30
N ALA A 201 8.70 -6.50 -30.28
CA ALA A 201 8.63 -7.27 -29.05
C ALA A 201 9.92 -7.09 -28.24
N LEU A 202 9.83 -7.20 -26.91
CA LEU A 202 10.98 -7.04 -26.03
C LEU A 202 12.14 -7.88 -26.54
N ASP A 203 13.23 -7.21 -26.89
CA ASP A 203 14.50 -7.86 -27.21
C ASP A 203 14.83 -8.80 -26.04
N PRO A 204 14.96 -10.11 -26.26
CA PRO A 204 15.33 -11.04 -25.20
C PRO A 204 16.61 -10.65 -24.47
N ASN A 205 17.55 -10.06 -25.21
CA ASN A 205 18.78 -9.55 -24.64
C ASN A 205 18.51 -8.30 -23.78
N TRP A 206 17.40 -7.58 -23.98
CA TRP A 206 16.98 -6.47 -23.12
C TRP A 206 16.42 -6.96 -21.80
N THR A 207 15.52 -7.97 -21.79
CA THR A 207 14.99 -8.51 -20.53
C THR A 207 16.12 -9.04 -19.65
N GLU A 208 17.05 -9.79 -20.24
CA GLU A 208 18.21 -10.35 -19.53
C GLU A 208 19.18 -9.26 -19.02
N ARG A 209 19.58 -8.31 -19.88
CA ARG A 209 20.49 -7.22 -19.49
C ARG A 209 19.89 -6.33 -18.39
N VAL A 210 18.60 -6.00 -18.49
CA VAL A 210 17.93 -5.12 -17.51
C VAL A 210 17.69 -5.83 -16.19
N LEU A 211 17.40 -7.14 -16.21
CA LEU A 211 17.31 -7.96 -15.01
C LEU A 211 18.63 -7.95 -14.25
N TRP A 212 19.74 -8.32 -14.89
CA TRP A 212 21.03 -8.39 -14.19
C TRP A 212 21.60 -7.04 -13.79
N ALA A 213 21.36 -6.00 -14.60
CA ALA A 213 21.69 -4.63 -14.22
C ALA A 213 20.88 -4.10 -13.03
N GLU A 214 19.81 -4.78 -12.58
CA GLU A 214 19.16 -4.50 -11.29
C GLU A 214 19.63 -5.46 -10.19
N ILE A 215 19.73 -6.75 -10.50
CA ILE A 215 19.98 -7.83 -9.53
C ILE A 215 21.39 -7.75 -8.95
N GLU A 216 22.44 -7.66 -9.77
CA GLU A 216 23.83 -7.60 -9.29
C GLU A 216 24.06 -6.44 -8.30
N PRO A 217 23.83 -5.15 -8.68
CA PRO A 217 24.10 -4.05 -7.77
C PRO A 217 23.16 -4.00 -6.56
N LEU A 218 21.91 -4.47 -6.67
CA LEU A 218 21.01 -4.55 -5.52
C LEU A 218 21.52 -5.56 -4.49
N PHE A 219 21.78 -6.80 -4.90
CA PHE A 219 22.12 -7.86 -3.96
C PHE A 219 23.49 -7.67 -3.32
N ASP A 220 24.49 -7.17 -4.07
CA ASP A 220 25.82 -6.87 -3.53
C ASP A 220 25.81 -5.65 -2.60
N ALA A 221 25.16 -4.55 -3.00
CA ALA A 221 25.19 -3.30 -2.20
C ALA A 221 24.24 -3.32 -0.99
N ALA A 222 23.19 -4.15 -1.02
CA ALA A 222 22.26 -4.27 0.09
C ALA A 222 22.80 -5.16 1.24
N ILE A 223 23.89 -5.91 1.09
CA ILE A 223 24.37 -6.81 2.16
C ILE A 223 24.69 -6.01 3.42
N ASP A 224 24.01 -6.31 4.53
CA ASP A 224 24.45 -5.83 5.83
C ASP A 224 25.53 -6.78 6.37
N THR A 225 26.78 -6.31 6.33
CA THR A 225 27.97 -7.05 6.79
C THR A 225 28.28 -6.84 8.28
N GLU A 226 27.66 -5.85 8.92
CA GLU A 226 27.83 -5.56 10.35
C GLU A 226 26.78 -6.29 11.21
N ARG A 227 25.61 -6.60 10.63
CA ARG A 227 24.44 -7.13 11.34
C ARG A 227 23.89 -8.38 10.63
N PHE A 228 22.63 -8.33 10.18
CA PHE A 228 21.93 -9.45 9.54
C PHE A 228 21.20 -9.00 8.28
N GLY A 229 20.96 -9.95 7.36
CA GLY A 229 20.13 -9.73 6.19
C GLY A 229 20.67 -8.63 5.28
N TYR A 230 19.85 -7.60 5.06
CA TYR A 230 20.10 -6.53 4.11
C TYR A 230 19.74 -5.14 4.67
N VAL A 231 20.43 -4.10 4.17
CA VAL A 231 20.04 -2.69 4.32
C VAL A 231 19.06 -2.35 3.18
N PRO A 232 17.78 -2.01 3.47
CA PRO A 232 16.78 -1.82 2.41
C PRO A 232 16.93 -0.51 1.64
N ASP A 233 17.34 0.57 2.30
CA ASP A 233 17.33 1.92 1.74
C ASP A 233 18.62 2.23 0.95
N LEU A 234 18.57 2.04 -0.37
CA LEU A 234 19.67 2.34 -1.30
C LEU A 234 19.38 3.58 -2.15
N ASP A 235 20.34 4.51 -2.20
CA ASP A 235 20.24 5.75 -2.97
C ASP A 235 20.37 5.53 -4.50
N ALA A 236 20.39 6.62 -5.26
CA ALA A 236 20.53 6.58 -6.72
C ALA A 236 21.83 5.94 -7.20
N ASP A 237 22.91 6.01 -6.41
CA ASP A 237 24.24 5.46 -6.65
C ASP A 237 24.43 4.07 -5.99
N TRP A 238 23.33 3.40 -5.61
CA TRP A 238 23.29 2.12 -4.88
C TRP A 238 23.94 2.17 -3.48
N ARG A 239 24.11 3.34 -2.87
CA ARG A 239 24.75 3.44 -1.56
C ARG A 239 23.73 3.20 -0.45
N PRO A 240 24.04 2.34 0.55
CA PRO A 240 23.16 2.12 1.68
C PRO A 240 23.08 3.35 2.58
N SER A 241 21.86 3.69 2.99
CA SER A 241 21.61 4.68 4.03
C SER A 241 21.78 4.04 5.41
N PRO A 242 22.61 4.61 6.31
CA PRO A 242 22.88 3.98 7.61
C PRO A 242 21.67 4.11 8.57
N GLY A 243 21.46 3.07 9.38
CA GLY A 243 20.59 3.14 10.57
C GLY A 243 19.08 3.08 10.33
N GLY A 244 18.63 2.52 9.21
CA GLY A 244 17.19 2.29 8.93
C GLY A 244 16.66 0.99 9.55
N ASP A 245 15.39 1.01 9.97
CA ASP A 245 14.64 -0.19 10.33
C ASP A 245 14.46 -1.12 9.13
N LYS A 246 14.37 -2.43 9.37
CA LYS A 246 14.35 -3.47 8.34
C LYS A 246 12.98 -4.12 8.24
N SER A 247 12.38 -4.14 7.05
CA SER A 247 11.06 -4.74 6.82
C SER A 247 11.15 -6.21 6.45
N LEU A 248 10.15 -6.97 6.93
CA LEU A 248 9.91 -8.36 6.54
C LEU A 248 9.69 -8.47 5.02
N VAL A 249 8.89 -7.55 4.46
CA VAL A 249 8.52 -7.51 3.05
C VAL A 249 9.75 -7.40 2.15
N PHE A 250 10.73 -6.55 2.50
CA PHE A 250 11.95 -6.43 1.72
C PHE A 250 12.75 -7.74 1.72
N HIS A 251 12.98 -8.33 2.90
CA HIS A 251 13.75 -9.56 3.05
C HIS A 251 13.07 -10.76 2.37
N ALA A 252 11.75 -10.89 2.50
CA ALA A 252 10.96 -11.92 1.83
C ALA A 252 11.03 -11.78 0.29
N ARG A 253 10.97 -10.56 -0.23
CA ARG A 253 11.12 -10.29 -1.67
C ARG A 253 12.53 -10.61 -2.18
N MET A 254 13.57 -10.32 -1.40
CA MET A 254 14.95 -10.72 -1.72
C MET A 254 15.12 -12.25 -1.70
N LEU A 255 14.52 -12.95 -0.72
CA LEU A 255 14.49 -14.41 -0.68
C LEU A 255 13.83 -14.99 -1.92
N TRP A 256 12.64 -14.49 -2.29
CA TRP A 256 11.91 -14.97 -3.45
C TRP A 256 12.71 -14.78 -4.74
N ALA A 257 13.30 -13.59 -4.96
CA ALA A 257 14.03 -13.30 -6.19
C ALA A 257 15.31 -14.16 -6.33
N ALA A 258 16.07 -14.34 -5.24
CA ALA A 258 17.22 -15.25 -5.24
C ALA A 258 16.80 -16.70 -5.50
N SER A 259 15.68 -17.15 -4.90
CA SER A 259 15.14 -18.51 -5.04
C SER A 259 14.58 -18.80 -6.43
N GLU A 260 14.03 -17.79 -7.12
CA GLU A 260 13.55 -17.94 -8.50
C GLU A 260 14.72 -18.08 -9.48
N LEU A 261 15.74 -17.23 -9.30
CA LEU A 261 16.89 -17.19 -10.19
C LEU A 261 17.84 -18.39 -9.97
N VAL A 262 18.03 -18.89 -8.74
CA VAL A 262 18.97 -20.01 -8.48
C VAL A 262 18.57 -21.29 -9.22
N ARG A 263 17.26 -21.51 -9.43
CA ARG A 263 16.75 -22.67 -10.20
C ARG A 263 16.93 -22.55 -11.70
N THR A 264 17.09 -21.33 -12.21
CA THR A 264 17.12 -21.06 -13.65
C THR A 264 18.52 -20.64 -14.15
N ARG A 265 19.42 -20.18 -13.27
CA ARG A 265 20.67 -19.50 -13.67
C ARG A 265 21.90 -20.20 -13.10
N GLY A 266 22.31 -21.28 -13.79
CA GLY A 266 23.38 -22.17 -13.36
C GLY A 266 24.77 -21.52 -13.24
N ASP A 267 25.05 -20.47 -14.04
CA ASP A 267 26.31 -19.71 -14.00
C ASP A 267 26.51 -18.92 -12.68
N ARG A 268 25.39 -18.57 -12.03
CA ARG A 268 25.34 -17.74 -10.81
C ARG A 268 24.78 -18.48 -9.60
N ALA A 269 24.50 -19.77 -9.73
CA ALA A 269 23.75 -20.55 -8.73
C ALA A 269 24.36 -20.47 -7.32
N ALA A 270 25.69 -20.51 -7.17
CA ALA A 270 26.35 -20.40 -5.87
C ALA A 270 26.17 -19.03 -5.20
N TRP A 271 26.22 -17.94 -5.97
CA TRP A 271 25.99 -16.57 -5.47
C TRP A 271 24.52 -16.37 -5.09
N LEU A 272 23.59 -16.83 -5.94
CA LEU A 272 22.15 -16.78 -5.67
C LEU A 272 21.75 -17.63 -4.46
N ALA A 273 22.33 -18.82 -4.29
CA ALA A 273 22.11 -19.67 -3.13
C ALA A 273 22.53 -18.97 -1.83
N ALA A 274 23.70 -18.32 -1.80
CA ALA A 274 24.16 -17.56 -0.64
C ALA A 274 23.20 -16.39 -0.28
N HIS A 275 22.56 -15.78 -1.28
CA HIS A 275 21.55 -14.75 -1.06
C HIS A 275 20.19 -15.28 -0.59
N ALA A 276 19.77 -16.45 -1.07
CA ALA A 276 18.58 -17.15 -0.57
C ALA A 276 18.77 -17.55 0.91
N GLU A 277 19.89 -18.20 1.24
CA GLU A 277 20.25 -18.57 2.62
C GLU A 277 20.27 -17.35 3.55
N ARG A 278 20.93 -16.25 3.15
CA ARG A 278 20.97 -14.99 3.91
C ARG A 278 19.58 -14.41 4.17
N ALA A 279 18.70 -14.44 3.17
CA ALA A 279 17.36 -13.89 3.27
C ALA A 279 16.44 -14.77 4.13
N ALA A 280 16.53 -16.10 3.98
CA ALA A 280 15.78 -17.06 4.79
C ALA A 280 16.20 -17.04 6.26
N ALA A 281 17.51 -16.94 6.55
CA ALA A 281 18.02 -16.78 7.92
C ALA A 281 17.46 -15.50 8.57
N ALA A 282 17.46 -14.36 7.87
CA ALA A 282 16.86 -13.13 8.39
C ALA A 282 15.36 -13.32 8.72
N LEU A 283 14.60 -13.97 7.83
CA LEU A 283 13.18 -14.27 8.07
C LEU A 283 12.97 -15.17 9.30
N LEU A 284 13.68 -16.30 9.38
CA LEU A 284 13.42 -17.35 10.37
C LEU A 284 14.06 -17.09 11.73
N ASP A 285 15.21 -16.43 11.77
CA ASP A 285 16.01 -16.27 12.98
C ASP A 285 15.86 -14.86 13.60
N VAL A 286 15.30 -13.87 12.86
CA VAL A 286 15.10 -12.49 13.34
C VAL A 286 13.65 -12.01 13.22
N PHE A 287 13.00 -12.14 12.06
CA PHE A 287 11.63 -11.63 11.88
C PHE A 287 10.56 -12.53 12.53
N ARG A 288 10.76 -13.85 12.57
CA ARG A 288 9.82 -14.80 13.16
C ARG A 288 9.70 -14.54 14.67
N ASP A 289 8.47 -14.46 15.17
CA ASP A 289 8.18 -14.32 16.60
C ASP A 289 8.14 -15.73 17.24
N PRO A 290 9.17 -16.16 17.99
CA PRO A 290 9.21 -17.51 18.57
C PRO A 290 8.24 -17.68 19.75
N ALA A 291 7.75 -16.58 20.34
CA ALA A 291 6.86 -16.63 21.49
C ALA A 291 5.38 -16.74 21.10
N ARG A 292 5.00 -16.19 19.93
CA ARG A 292 3.59 -16.09 19.50
C ARG A 292 3.31 -16.57 18.09
N GLY A 293 4.33 -16.95 17.31
CA GLY A 293 4.19 -17.33 15.90
C GLY A 293 3.97 -16.14 14.97
N GLY A 294 4.02 -16.40 13.66
CA GLY A 294 4.06 -15.35 12.64
C GLY A 294 5.37 -14.54 12.65
N PHE A 295 5.39 -13.43 11.93
CA PHE A 295 6.56 -12.58 11.72
C PHE A 295 6.26 -11.12 12.05
N HIS A 296 7.19 -10.43 12.70
CA HIS A 296 7.14 -8.99 12.92
C HIS A 296 7.15 -8.23 11.60
N TRP A 297 6.35 -7.16 11.50
CA TRP A 297 6.28 -6.31 10.31
C TRP A 297 7.64 -5.65 9.98
N LEU A 298 8.24 -5.08 11.02
CA LEU A 298 9.43 -4.24 10.97
C LEU A 298 10.24 -4.49 12.26
N VAL A 299 11.56 -4.55 12.13
CA VAL A 299 12.50 -4.69 13.25
C VAL A 299 13.55 -3.59 13.16
N THR A 300 14.20 -3.26 14.28
CA THR A 300 15.35 -2.35 14.26
C THR A 300 16.47 -2.90 13.38
N ALA A 301 17.43 -2.05 13.01
CA ALA A 301 18.63 -2.50 12.29
C ALA A 301 19.40 -3.63 13.02
N ASP A 302 19.30 -3.73 14.35
CA ASP A 302 19.85 -4.79 15.22
C ASP A 302 18.95 -6.03 15.38
N GLY A 303 17.74 -6.03 14.80
CA GLY A 303 16.81 -7.16 14.82
C GLY A 303 15.86 -7.18 16.01
N ALA A 304 15.85 -6.12 16.83
CA ALA A 304 14.88 -6.01 17.92
C ALA A 304 13.49 -5.67 17.38
N ARG A 305 12.45 -6.32 17.92
CA ARG A 305 11.05 -5.92 17.73
C ARG A 305 10.87 -4.43 18.08
N LEU A 306 10.21 -3.69 17.19
CA LEU A 306 9.71 -2.33 17.49
C LEU A 306 8.42 -2.42 18.30
N GLU A 307 8.32 -1.69 19.41
CA GLU A 307 7.21 -1.83 20.38
C GLU A 307 5.84 -1.48 19.78
N ASN A 308 5.79 -0.43 18.97
CA ASN A 308 4.56 0.09 18.35
C ASN A 308 4.19 -0.64 17.04
N GLU A 309 5.01 -1.58 16.58
CA GLU A 309 4.78 -2.35 15.36
C GLU A 309 4.12 -3.70 15.67
N GLY A 310 3.22 -4.11 14.79
CA GLY A 310 2.45 -5.34 14.92
C GLY A 310 2.89 -6.43 13.93
N LYS A 311 1.89 -7.20 13.49
CA LYS A 311 1.99 -8.17 12.40
C LYS A 311 0.99 -7.75 11.31
N HIS A 312 1.20 -8.16 10.07
CA HIS A 312 0.33 -7.76 8.97
C HIS A 312 0.12 -8.90 8.00
N LEU A 313 -1.13 -9.12 7.57
CA LEU A 313 -1.53 -10.12 6.57
C LEU A 313 -0.57 -10.10 5.36
N TYR A 314 -0.47 -8.95 4.70
CA TYR A 314 0.51 -8.65 3.64
C TYR A 314 1.93 -9.16 3.92
N GLY A 315 2.49 -8.85 5.11
CA GLY A 315 3.82 -9.31 5.50
C GLY A 315 3.91 -10.82 5.71
N GLN A 316 2.89 -11.43 6.34
CA GLN A 316 2.84 -12.89 6.54
C GLN A 316 2.74 -13.63 5.20
N ALA A 317 1.93 -13.11 4.29
CA ALA A 317 1.76 -13.65 2.95
C ALA A 317 3.09 -13.67 2.19
N PHE A 318 3.85 -12.55 2.20
CA PHE A 318 5.19 -12.52 1.62
C PHE A 318 6.16 -13.51 2.29
N ALA A 319 6.10 -13.70 3.61
CA ALA A 319 6.92 -14.69 4.29
C ALA A 319 6.60 -16.14 3.85
N ILE A 320 5.32 -16.52 3.83
CA ILE A 320 4.84 -17.82 3.35
C ILE A 320 5.26 -18.04 1.89
N PHE A 321 4.96 -17.07 1.03
CA PHE A 321 5.25 -17.08 -0.41
C PHE A 321 6.74 -17.27 -0.71
N SER A 322 7.60 -16.50 -0.04
CA SER A 322 9.05 -16.55 -0.27
C SER A 322 9.70 -17.83 0.27
N LEU A 323 9.29 -18.31 1.44
CA LEU A 323 9.75 -19.59 2.00
C LEU A 323 9.28 -20.79 1.18
N ALA A 324 8.04 -20.75 0.67
CA ALA A 324 7.52 -21.76 -0.26
C ALA A 324 8.28 -21.77 -1.60
N ASN A 325 8.59 -20.59 -2.17
CA ASN A 325 9.42 -20.56 -3.38
C ASN A 325 10.84 -21.07 -3.12
N ALA A 326 11.41 -20.73 -1.96
CA ALA A 326 12.74 -21.16 -1.55
C ALA A 326 12.85 -22.68 -1.39
N SER A 327 11.84 -23.37 -0.83
CA SER A 327 11.90 -24.83 -0.68
C SER A 327 11.93 -25.60 -2.00
N ARG A 328 11.50 -24.99 -3.12
CA ARG A 328 11.58 -25.59 -4.45
C ARG A 328 12.99 -25.55 -5.08
N THR A 329 13.97 -24.95 -4.41
CA THR A 329 15.33 -24.76 -4.95
C THR A 329 16.23 -26.00 -4.88
N GLY A 330 15.93 -26.96 -4.00
CA GLY A 330 16.80 -28.13 -3.75
C GLY A 330 18.07 -27.80 -2.95
N LEU A 331 18.17 -26.61 -2.34
CA LEU A 331 19.24 -26.26 -1.39
C LEU A 331 19.09 -27.03 -0.07
N GLU A 332 20.17 -27.09 0.72
CA GLU A 332 20.28 -27.89 1.95
C GLU A 332 19.13 -27.63 2.95
N HIS A 333 18.70 -26.38 3.09
CA HIS A 333 17.63 -25.98 4.02
C HIS A 333 16.21 -26.00 3.43
N ALA A 334 16.01 -26.54 2.22
CA ALA A 334 14.71 -26.55 1.54
C ALA A 334 13.55 -27.08 2.41
N ASP A 335 13.73 -28.21 3.09
CA ASP A 335 12.70 -28.83 3.95
C ASP A 335 12.39 -27.97 5.19
N ARG A 336 13.39 -27.27 5.75
CA ARG A 336 13.21 -26.30 6.85
C ARG A 336 12.35 -25.12 6.37
N TRP A 337 12.55 -24.65 5.15
CA TRP A 337 11.79 -23.54 4.57
C TRP A 337 10.34 -23.94 4.27
N LEU A 338 10.09 -25.14 3.71
CA LEU A 338 8.73 -25.64 3.49
C LEU A 338 7.98 -25.78 4.81
N THR A 339 8.64 -26.37 5.82
CA THR A 339 8.05 -26.53 7.16
C THR A 339 7.67 -25.18 7.76
N ALA A 340 8.57 -24.19 7.71
CA ALA A 340 8.28 -22.85 8.19
C ALA A 340 7.15 -22.14 7.40
N ALA A 341 7.05 -22.37 6.08
CA ALA A 341 5.96 -21.83 5.26
C ALA A 341 4.59 -22.43 5.67
N VAL A 342 4.52 -23.75 5.88
CA VAL A 342 3.31 -24.44 6.35
C VAL A 342 2.92 -24.02 7.77
N GLU A 343 3.87 -23.97 8.71
CA GLU A 343 3.64 -23.48 10.08
C GLU A 343 3.10 -22.04 10.10
N SER A 344 3.60 -21.20 9.19
CA SER A 344 3.19 -19.79 9.08
C SER A 344 1.81 -19.63 8.45
N PHE A 345 1.47 -20.48 7.48
CA PHE A 345 0.11 -20.61 6.96
C PHE A 345 -0.85 -21.07 8.06
N ASP A 346 -0.53 -22.14 8.78
CA ASP A 346 -1.38 -22.66 9.86
C ASP A 346 -1.59 -21.64 10.99
N TRP A 347 -0.57 -20.85 11.32
CA TRP A 347 -0.69 -19.74 12.25
C TRP A 347 -1.66 -18.67 11.72
N LEU A 348 -1.52 -18.25 10.46
CA LEU A 348 -2.37 -17.23 9.84
C LEU A 348 -3.83 -17.68 9.75
N GLU A 349 -4.06 -18.95 9.41
CA GLU A 349 -5.38 -19.60 9.44
C GLU A 349 -5.99 -19.58 10.86
N ALA A 350 -5.20 -19.87 11.89
CA ALA A 350 -5.68 -19.97 13.26
C ALA A 350 -6.02 -18.61 13.91
N VAL A 351 -5.30 -17.53 13.56
CA VAL A 351 -5.44 -16.22 14.23
C VAL A 351 -6.17 -15.17 13.39
N ALA A 352 -5.98 -15.18 12.06
CA ALA A 352 -6.43 -14.10 11.19
C ALA A 352 -7.64 -14.46 10.32
N TRP A 353 -7.87 -15.74 10.01
CA TRP A 353 -9.02 -16.14 9.19
C TRP A 353 -10.35 -15.94 9.95
N GLN A 354 -11.32 -15.28 9.30
CA GLN A 354 -12.66 -15.02 9.85
C GLN A 354 -13.73 -15.84 9.09
N SER A 355 -14.93 -15.30 8.87
CA SER A 355 -15.97 -15.97 8.09
C SER A 355 -15.62 -16.13 6.60
N ASP A 356 -15.10 -15.06 6.01
CA ASP A 356 -15.05 -14.84 4.56
C ASP A 356 -13.86 -13.97 4.14
N GLY A 357 -12.77 -13.99 4.91
CA GLY A 357 -11.55 -13.22 4.67
C GLY A 357 -10.61 -13.20 5.88
N TYR A 358 -9.37 -12.78 5.64
CA TYR A 358 -8.41 -12.53 6.72
C TYR A 358 -8.63 -11.15 7.34
N ALA A 359 -8.35 -11.06 8.63
CA ALA A 359 -8.30 -9.81 9.37
C ALA A 359 -6.96 -9.11 9.17
N GLU A 360 -6.98 -7.78 9.08
CA GLU A 360 -5.78 -6.93 9.03
C GLU A 360 -6.07 -5.53 9.61
N PRO A 361 -5.04 -4.84 10.14
CA PRO A 361 -3.74 -5.38 10.58
C PRO A 361 -3.89 -6.32 11.79
N LEU A 362 -2.79 -6.87 12.29
CA LEU A 362 -2.74 -7.71 13.50
C LEU A 362 -1.80 -7.09 14.54
N ASP A 363 -2.07 -7.27 15.82
CA ASP A 363 -1.10 -6.98 16.89
C ASP A 363 -0.09 -8.13 17.05
N VAL A 364 0.75 -8.06 18.09
CA VAL A 364 1.72 -9.12 18.38
C VAL A 364 1.07 -10.44 18.79
N ASP A 365 -0.07 -10.40 19.47
CA ASP A 365 -0.82 -11.57 19.95
C ASP A 365 -1.68 -12.19 18.83
N GLY A 366 -1.66 -11.61 17.62
CA GLY A 366 -2.40 -12.09 16.45
C GLY A 366 -3.86 -11.61 16.43
N LEU A 367 -4.22 -10.62 17.24
CA LEU A 367 -5.57 -10.07 17.33
C LEU A 367 -5.71 -8.81 16.48
N VAL A 368 -6.95 -8.43 16.15
CA VAL A 368 -7.21 -7.16 15.45
C VAL A 368 -7.04 -6.00 16.44
N PRO A 369 -6.06 -5.09 16.25
CA PRO A 369 -5.82 -3.99 17.17
C PRO A 369 -6.92 -2.93 17.07
N ASN A 370 -7.16 -2.25 18.19
CA ASN A 370 -7.92 -0.99 18.16
C ASN A 370 -7.11 0.08 17.42
N PRO A 371 -7.76 0.96 16.62
CA PRO A 371 -7.07 2.08 15.99
C PRO A 371 -6.47 3.02 17.05
N PRO A 372 -5.24 3.54 16.85
CA PRO A 372 -4.62 4.48 17.80
C PRO A 372 -5.39 5.81 17.88
N PHE A 373 -6.12 6.18 16.82
CA PHE A 373 -7.06 7.30 16.77
C PHE A 373 -8.07 7.12 15.62
N VAL A 374 -9.17 7.87 15.65
CA VAL A 374 -10.20 7.81 14.59
C VAL A 374 -9.63 8.21 13.24
N GLY A 375 -9.75 7.33 12.24
CA GLY A 375 -9.20 7.54 10.89
C GLY A 375 -7.72 7.21 10.75
N ALA A 376 -7.11 6.53 11.72
CA ALA A 376 -5.77 5.94 11.56
C ALA A 376 -5.74 4.96 10.38
N LEU A 377 -4.60 4.95 9.68
CA LEU A 377 -4.28 4.00 8.62
C LEU A 377 -3.19 3.05 9.12
N ASP A 378 -3.25 1.79 8.67
CA ASP A 378 -2.24 0.78 8.93
C ASP A 378 -0.99 0.93 8.04
N ALA A 379 -0.08 -0.05 8.14
CA ALA A 379 1.20 -0.05 7.44
C ALA A 379 1.08 -0.08 5.90
N ILE A 380 -0.04 -0.54 5.33
CA ILE A 380 -0.32 -0.53 3.89
C ILE A 380 -1.29 0.60 3.49
N SER A 381 -1.47 1.60 4.35
CA SER A 381 -2.39 2.74 4.18
C SER A 381 -3.89 2.36 4.13
N THR A 382 -4.28 1.21 4.65
CA THR A 382 -5.69 0.81 4.80
C THR A 382 -6.24 1.32 6.14
N PRO A 383 -7.45 1.91 6.22
CA PRO A 383 -8.02 2.32 7.50
C PRO A 383 -8.24 1.12 8.43
N PHE A 384 -7.87 1.23 9.70
CA PHE A 384 -8.04 0.16 10.69
C PHE A 384 -9.49 -0.33 10.74
N GLY A 385 -9.67 -1.66 10.73
CA GLY A 385 -10.99 -2.30 10.70
C GLY A 385 -11.66 -2.28 9.32
N MET A 386 -10.93 -1.95 8.25
CA MET A 386 -11.29 -2.24 6.86
C MET A 386 -10.46 -3.41 6.34
N ARG A 387 -10.86 -3.98 5.21
CA ARG A 387 -10.08 -4.98 4.46
C ARG A 387 -9.47 -4.32 3.23
N SER A 388 -8.30 -4.79 2.82
CA SER A 388 -7.62 -4.36 1.61
C SER A 388 -7.67 -5.44 0.53
N LEU A 389 -7.69 -5.00 -0.74
CA LEU A 389 -7.35 -5.87 -1.86
C LEU A 389 -5.92 -6.41 -1.72
N ASN A 390 -5.01 -5.55 -1.27
CA ASN A 390 -3.57 -5.76 -1.27
C ASN A 390 -3.11 -6.92 -0.37
N GLY A 391 -3.61 -6.98 0.87
CA GLY A 391 -3.34 -8.12 1.77
C GLY A 391 -3.90 -9.44 1.24
N HIS A 392 -5.07 -9.41 0.60
CA HIS A 392 -5.76 -10.60 0.12
C HIS A 392 -5.22 -11.13 -1.22
N LEU A 393 -4.77 -10.26 -2.13
CA LEU A 393 -4.16 -10.69 -3.40
C LEU A 393 -2.81 -11.39 -3.16
N HIS A 394 -1.99 -10.91 -2.21
CA HIS A 394 -0.77 -11.64 -1.86
C HIS A 394 -1.04 -12.88 -0.99
N ALA A 395 -2.15 -12.94 -0.23
CA ALA A 395 -2.56 -14.18 0.42
C ALA A 395 -2.96 -15.27 -0.62
N LEU A 396 -3.61 -14.88 -1.72
CA LEU A 396 -3.89 -15.77 -2.86
C LEU A 396 -2.58 -16.29 -3.48
N GLU A 397 -1.65 -15.38 -3.79
CA GLU A 397 -0.32 -15.71 -4.32
C GLU A 397 0.47 -16.66 -3.40
N ALA A 398 0.50 -16.37 -2.09
CA ALA A 398 1.16 -17.22 -1.10
C ALA A 398 0.58 -18.63 -1.03
N CYS A 399 -0.75 -18.77 -1.13
CA CYS A 399 -1.40 -20.07 -1.15
C CYS A 399 -1.06 -20.85 -2.44
N ALA A 400 -1.04 -20.18 -3.60
CA ALA A 400 -0.69 -20.81 -4.87
C ALA A 400 0.76 -21.35 -4.85
N GLU A 401 1.70 -20.54 -4.38
CA GLU A 401 3.10 -20.95 -4.28
C GLU A 401 3.32 -22.05 -3.25
N LEU A 402 2.63 -22.00 -2.10
CA LEU A 402 2.70 -23.07 -1.10
C LEU A 402 2.16 -24.40 -1.62
N ILE A 403 1.15 -24.41 -2.49
CA ILE A 403 0.67 -25.63 -3.16
C ILE A 403 1.73 -26.18 -4.13
N ARG A 404 2.42 -25.32 -4.91
CA ARG A 404 3.52 -25.74 -5.79
C ARG A 404 4.71 -26.30 -5.02
N ALA A 405 4.92 -25.84 -3.80
CA ALA A 405 5.97 -26.27 -2.91
C ALA A 405 5.69 -27.62 -2.21
N GLY A 406 4.52 -28.24 -2.43
CA GLY A 406 4.11 -29.48 -1.76
C GLY A 406 3.37 -29.25 -0.44
N GLY A 407 2.78 -28.07 -0.24
CA GLY A 407 1.94 -27.76 0.91
C GLY A 407 0.68 -28.64 1.01
N PRO A 408 0.11 -28.79 2.21
CA PRO A 408 -0.97 -29.73 2.48
C PRO A 408 -2.31 -29.31 1.82
N ASP A 409 -3.19 -30.28 1.57
CA ASP A 409 -4.44 -30.08 0.81
C ASP A 409 -5.33 -28.92 1.31
N ARG A 410 -5.34 -28.64 2.62
CA ARG A 410 -6.06 -27.48 3.21
C ARG A 410 -5.69 -26.12 2.57
N VAL A 411 -4.47 -26.00 2.03
CA VAL A 411 -4.04 -24.81 1.29
C VAL A 411 -4.78 -24.69 -0.05
N ARG A 412 -5.13 -25.79 -0.72
CA ARG A 412 -5.96 -25.79 -1.94
C ARG A 412 -7.37 -25.28 -1.66
N ASP A 413 -7.94 -25.66 -0.52
CA ASP A 413 -9.26 -25.18 -0.11
C ASP A 413 -9.24 -23.67 0.22
N ARG A 414 -8.21 -23.20 0.93
CA ARG A 414 -7.99 -21.77 1.16
C ARG A 414 -7.80 -21.00 -0.16
N LEU A 415 -6.97 -21.52 -1.08
CA LEU A 415 -6.74 -20.90 -2.39
C LEU A 415 -8.06 -20.76 -3.16
N ARG A 416 -8.91 -21.79 -3.18
CA ARG A 416 -10.22 -21.75 -3.85
C ARG A 416 -11.13 -20.68 -3.24
N VAL A 417 -11.20 -20.58 -1.92
CA VAL A 417 -12.00 -19.55 -1.22
C VAL A 417 -11.50 -18.14 -1.53
N LEU A 418 -10.18 -17.92 -1.53
CA LEU A 418 -9.57 -16.63 -1.89
C LEU A 418 -9.80 -16.30 -3.38
N LEU A 419 -9.70 -17.29 -4.26
CA LEU A 419 -9.97 -17.12 -5.71
C LEU A 419 -11.40 -16.66 -5.93
N HIS A 420 -12.39 -17.34 -5.35
CA HIS A 420 -13.81 -16.98 -5.46
C HIS A 420 -14.11 -15.61 -4.87
N LEU A 421 -13.55 -15.31 -3.69
CA LEU A 421 -13.66 -13.98 -3.07
C LEU A 421 -13.16 -12.89 -4.02
N LEU A 422 -11.92 -12.98 -4.47
CA LEU A 422 -11.28 -11.94 -5.28
C LEU A 422 -11.94 -11.84 -6.67
N ARG A 423 -12.18 -12.97 -7.34
CA ARG A 423 -12.72 -13.02 -8.71
C ARG A 423 -14.19 -12.64 -8.79
N ASP A 424 -15.01 -13.18 -7.90
CA ASP A 424 -16.47 -13.21 -8.06
C ASP A 424 -17.20 -12.19 -7.16
N ARG A 425 -16.56 -11.73 -6.07
CA ARG A 425 -17.13 -10.71 -5.16
C ARG A 425 -16.48 -9.33 -5.30
N LEU A 426 -15.17 -9.25 -5.53
CA LEU A 426 -14.44 -7.97 -5.47
C LEU A 426 -14.31 -7.23 -6.82
N VAL A 427 -14.38 -7.95 -7.95
CA VAL A 427 -14.27 -7.40 -9.31
C VAL A 427 -15.64 -7.02 -9.86
N GLY A 428 -15.79 -5.76 -10.26
CA GLY A 428 -17.01 -5.24 -10.87
C GLY A 428 -17.39 -5.90 -12.19
N HIS A 429 -18.66 -5.74 -12.57
CA HIS A 429 -19.21 -6.24 -13.84
C HIS A 429 -18.54 -5.60 -15.08
N ASP A 430 -17.90 -4.45 -14.91
CA ASP A 430 -17.14 -3.68 -15.89
C ASP A 430 -15.62 -3.93 -15.82
N GLY A 431 -15.17 -4.72 -14.84
CA GLY A 431 -13.76 -5.00 -14.56
C GLY A 431 -13.11 -4.05 -13.54
N SER A 432 -13.86 -3.09 -12.98
CA SER A 432 -13.34 -2.22 -11.92
C SER A 432 -13.00 -3.00 -10.64
N VAL A 433 -11.98 -2.55 -9.92
CA VAL A 433 -11.59 -3.10 -8.61
C VAL A 433 -11.41 -1.95 -7.63
N HIS A 434 -11.74 -2.18 -6.35
CA HIS A 434 -11.53 -1.22 -5.27
C HIS A 434 -10.31 -1.64 -4.46
N ALA A 435 -9.57 -0.67 -3.90
CA ALA A 435 -8.41 -0.97 -3.06
C ALA A 435 -8.81 -1.36 -1.62
N ILE A 436 -9.94 -0.82 -1.14
CA ILE A 436 -10.38 -0.87 0.26
C ILE A 436 -11.86 -1.28 0.32
N TYR A 437 -12.19 -2.14 1.28
CA TYR A 437 -13.53 -2.67 1.52
C TYR A 437 -13.88 -2.61 3.02
N ALA A 438 -15.16 -2.48 3.35
CA ALA A 438 -15.64 -2.64 4.71
C ALA A 438 -15.50 -4.11 5.19
N PRO A 439 -15.66 -4.43 6.50
CA PRO A 439 -15.58 -5.80 7.01
C PRO A 439 -16.47 -6.83 6.29
N ASP A 440 -17.62 -6.39 5.78
CA ASP A 440 -18.61 -7.18 5.02
C ASP A 440 -18.35 -7.21 3.51
N TRP A 441 -17.16 -6.75 3.09
CA TRP A 441 -16.74 -6.58 1.69
C TRP A 441 -17.54 -5.58 0.87
N THR A 442 -18.27 -4.65 1.50
CA THR A 442 -18.81 -3.49 0.77
C THR A 442 -17.64 -2.64 0.25
N PRO A 443 -17.56 -2.33 -1.07
CA PRO A 443 -16.48 -1.51 -1.61
C PRO A 443 -16.52 -0.09 -1.05
N MET A 444 -15.38 0.39 -0.56
CA MET A 444 -15.24 1.74 -0.03
C MET A 444 -14.91 2.73 -1.16
N PRO A 445 -15.22 4.03 -1.00
CA PRO A 445 -14.79 5.08 -1.92
C PRO A 445 -13.26 5.26 -1.89
N SER A 446 -12.53 4.47 -2.67
CA SER A 446 -11.10 4.59 -2.94
C SER A 446 -10.84 4.98 -4.40
N LEU A 447 -9.57 5.22 -4.73
CA LEU A 447 -9.12 5.08 -6.12
C LEU A 447 -8.88 3.58 -6.42
N SER A 448 -9.04 3.20 -7.68
CA SER A 448 -8.50 1.96 -8.25
C SER A 448 -7.02 2.17 -8.53
N SER A 449 -6.21 1.15 -8.29
CA SER A 449 -4.76 1.19 -8.50
C SER A 449 -4.45 0.30 -9.68
N TYR A 450 -4.21 0.90 -10.85
CA TYR A 450 -4.18 0.15 -12.11
C TYR A 450 -3.05 -0.90 -12.17
N GLY A 451 -2.00 -0.73 -11.35
CA GLY A 451 -0.98 -1.75 -11.11
C GLY A 451 -1.53 -2.98 -10.38
N HIS A 452 -2.25 -2.79 -9.27
CA HIS A 452 -2.90 -3.89 -8.53
C HIS A 452 -4.04 -4.52 -9.35
N ASP A 453 -4.75 -3.74 -10.17
CA ASP A 453 -5.79 -4.27 -11.06
C ASP A 453 -5.18 -5.30 -12.03
N LEU A 454 -4.05 -4.96 -12.67
CA LEU A 454 -3.35 -5.88 -13.60
C LEU A 454 -2.65 -7.02 -12.85
N GLU A 455 -2.01 -6.76 -11.71
CA GLU A 455 -1.44 -7.82 -10.85
C GLU A 455 -2.50 -8.84 -10.42
N LEU A 456 -3.69 -8.39 -10.00
CA LEU A 456 -4.82 -9.26 -9.70
C LEU A 456 -5.22 -10.09 -10.92
N ALA A 457 -5.31 -9.48 -12.11
CA ALA A 457 -5.65 -10.22 -13.34
C ALA A 457 -4.65 -11.35 -13.64
N PHE A 458 -3.35 -11.14 -13.42
CA PHE A 458 -2.34 -12.21 -13.47
C PHE A 458 -2.56 -13.26 -12.38
N LEU A 459 -2.69 -12.85 -11.12
CA LEU A 459 -2.79 -13.76 -9.98
C LEU A 459 -4.07 -14.62 -9.97
N LEU A 460 -5.18 -14.12 -10.52
CA LEU A 460 -6.41 -14.90 -10.70
C LEU A 460 -6.20 -16.07 -11.68
N ILE A 461 -5.44 -15.86 -12.76
CA ILE A 461 -5.05 -16.92 -13.70
C ILE A 461 -4.11 -17.92 -13.01
N ASP A 462 -3.05 -17.40 -12.39
CA ASP A 462 -1.99 -18.16 -11.72
C ASP A 462 -2.54 -19.10 -10.62
N ALA A 463 -3.48 -18.59 -9.81
CA ALA A 463 -4.19 -19.37 -8.79
C ALA A 463 -5.09 -20.46 -9.39
N ALA A 464 -5.86 -20.15 -10.43
CA ALA A 464 -6.76 -21.11 -11.06
C ALA A 464 -6.00 -22.25 -11.78
N GLU A 465 -4.88 -21.92 -12.43
CA GLU A 465 -3.98 -22.91 -13.04
C GLU A 465 -3.32 -23.81 -11.99
N THR A 466 -3.01 -23.27 -10.81
CA THR A 466 -2.48 -24.05 -9.66
C THR A 466 -3.52 -24.99 -9.03
N LEU A 467 -4.80 -24.60 -9.05
CA LEU A 467 -5.89 -25.51 -8.66
C LEU A 467 -6.06 -26.67 -9.66
N GLY A 468 -5.72 -26.46 -10.94
CA GLY A 468 -5.83 -27.47 -12.00
C GLY A 468 -7.27 -27.68 -12.50
N ASP A 469 -8.20 -26.82 -12.13
CA ASP A 469 -9.61 -26.91 -12.52
C ASP A 469 -9.87 -26.12 -13.82
N LEU A 470 -10.53 -26.76 -14.78
CA LEU A 470 -10.78 -26.23 -16.11
C LEU A 470 -11.79 -25.07 -16.11
N ASP A 471 -12.83 -25.14 -15.29
CA ASP A 471 -13.88 -24.14 -15.26
C ASP A 471 -13.43 -22.92 -14.43
N GLU A 472 -12.69 -23.15 -13.34
CA GLU A 472 -12.02 -22.08 -12.59
C GLU A 472 -11.00 -21.34 -13.48
N ARG A 473 -10.22 -22.06 -14.30
CA ARG A 473 -9.28 -21.45 -15.25
C ARG A 473 -10.01 -20.59 -16.27
N ARG A 474 -11.03 -21.13 -16.96
CA ARG A 474 -11.83 -20.38 -17.94
C ARG A 474 -12.52 -19.16 -17.34
N ALA A 475 -13.07 -19.27 -16.13
CA ALA A 475 -13.67 -18.15 -15.42
C ALA A 475 -12.63 -17.07 -15.10
N SER A 476 -11.47 -17.45 -14.57
CA SER A 476 -10.41 -16.51 -14.17
C SER A 476 -9.81 -15.79 -15.37
N TRP A 477 -9.56 -16.48 -16.49
CA TRP A 477 -9.11 -15.85 -17.74
C TRP A 477 -10.13 -14.82 -18.29
N ARG A 478 -11.43 -15.10 -18.24
CA ARG A 478 -12.48 -14.12 -18.63
C ARG A 478 -12.52 -12.89 -17.71
N VAL A 479 -12.28 -13.08 -16.42
CA VAL A 479 -12.26 -11.98 -15.44
C VAL A 479 -10.98 -11.14 -15.58
N ALA A 480 -9.82 -11.79 -15.72
CA ALA A 480 -8.54 -11.13 -15.99
C ALA A 480 -8.57 -10.25 -17.25
N ASP A 481 -9.11 -10.77 -18.34
CA ASP A 481 -9.36 -10.01 -19.59
C ASP A 481 -10.26 -8.80 -19.36
N ARG A 482 -11.33 -8.94 -18.55
CA ARG A 482 -12.20 -7.82 -18.18
C ARG A 482 -11.48 -6.76 -17.35
N ILE A 483 -10.68 -7.15 -16.36
CA ILE A 483 -9.88 -6.21 -15.55
C ILE A 483 -8.82 -5.51 -16.41
N ALA A 484 -8.12 -6.23 -17.29
CA ALA A 484 -7.12 -5.62 -18.17
C ALA A 484 -7.74 -4.62 -19.16
N ARG A 485 -8.94 -4.91 -19.69
CA ARG A 485 -9.73 -3.93 -20.44
C ARG A 485 -10.20 -2.76 -19.58
N HIS A 486 -10.47 -2.95 -18.29
CA HIS A 486 -10.79 -1.82 -17.41
C HIS A 486 -9.57 -0.91 -17.18
N ALA A 487 -8.49 -1.48 -16.66
CA ALA A 487 -7.27 -0.76 -16.31
C ALA A 487 -6.66 -0.01 -17.51
N THR A 488 -6.62 -0.63 -18.69
CA THR A 488 -6.14 0.04 -19.92
C THR A 488 -7.13 1.06 -20.51
N THR A 489 -8.36 1.20 -20.00
CA THR A 489 -9.31 2.25 -20.46
C THR A 489 -9.00 3.56 -19.76
N PHE A 490 -8.78 3.48 -18.45
CA PHE A 490 -8.73 4.64 -17.57
C PHE A 490 -7.31 4.98 -17.09
N GLY A 491 -6.41 3.99 -17.08
CA GLY A 491 -5.04 4.10 -16.59
C GLY A 491 -3.93 4.11 -17.65
N PHE A 492 -4.17 3.67 -18.89
CA PHE A 492 -3.13 3.69 -19.93
C PHE A 492 -2.94 5.11 -20.51
N ASP A 493 -1.70 5.56 -20.58
CA ASP A 493 -1.32 6.84 -21.19
C ASP A 493 -1.14 6.68 -22.71
N ALA A 494 -2.13 7.11 -23.48
CA ALA A 494 -2.08 7.08 -24.94
C ALA A 494 -1.14 8.12 -25.56
N GLU A 495 -0.67 9.13 -24.81
CA GLU A 495 0.22 10.18 -25.31
C GLU A 495 1.69 9.77 -25.16
N HIS A 496 2.10 9.33 -23.96
CA HIS A 496 3.49 8.98 -23.66
C HIS A 496 3.76 7.46 -23.54
N GLY A 497 2.71 6.63 -23.46
CA GLY A 497 2.85 5.22 -23.08
C GLY A 497 3.05 5.03 -21.58
N GLY A 498 2.96 3.80 -21.09
CA GLY A 498 2.96 3.50 -19.66
C GLY A 498 1.58 3.61 -19.01
N LEU A 499 1.50 3.11 -17.78
CA LEU A 499 0.30 3.06 -16.96
C LEU A 499 0.41 4.09 -15.83
N PHE A 500 -0.57 4.98 -15.71
CA PHE A 500 -0.74 5.85 -14.56
C PHE A 500 -0.98 5.04 -13.27
N SER A 501 -0.71 5.63 -12.11
CA SER A 501 -0.84 4.94 -10.83
C SER A 501 -2.30 4.65 -10.46
N GLU A 502 -3.15 5.68 -10.39
CA GLU A 502 -4.48 5.58 -9.78
C GLU A 502 -5.54 6.50 -10.40
N GLY A 503 -6.79 6.04 -10.34
CA GLY A 503 -7.95 6.85 -10.72
C GLY A 503 -9.27 6.28 -10.21
N PRO A 504 -10.39 7.00 -10.39
CA PRO A 504 -11.70 6.49 -10.02
C PRO A 504 -12.13 5.39 -10.98
N ALA A 505 -12.87 4.40 -10.48
CA ALA A 505 -13.35 3.22 -11.22
C ALA A 505 -14.06 3.47 -12.58
N SER A 506 -14.48 4.70 -12.91
CA SER A 506 -15.16 5.00 -14.18
C SER A 506 -14.77 6.36 -14.79
N ARG A 507 -13.62 6.91 -14.40
CA ARG A 507 -13.12 8.22 -14.87
C ARG A 507 -11.62 8.17 -15.15
N PRO A 508 -11.08 9.08 -16.00
CA PRO A 508 -9.65 9.13 -16.29
C PRO A 508 -8.78 9.24 -15.03
N ALA A 509 -7.57 8.68 -15.10
CA ALA A 509 -6.58 8.71 -14.03
C ALA A 509 -6.37 10.10 -13.42
N LEU A 510 -6.36 10.14 -12.08
CA LEU A 510 -6.12 11.34 -11.28
C LEU A 510 -4.67 11.41 -10.80
N VAL A 511 -4.08 10.27 -10.41
CA VAL A 511 -2.66 10.18 -10.03
C VAL A 511 -1.90 9.65 -11.25
N ARG A 512 -1.28 10.58 -11.97
CA ARG A 512 -0.62 10.32 -13.27
C ARG A 512 0.88 10.05 -13.17
N ASP A 513 1.37 9.78 -11.97
CA ASP A 513 2.72 9.27 -11.77
C ASP A 513 2.79 7.82 -12.28
N LYS A 514 3.94 7.43 -12.80
CA LYS A 514 4.18 6.10 -13.38
C LYS A 514 5.20 5.39 -12.51
N ILE A 515 4.70 4.46 -11.70
CA ILE A 515 5.47 3.75 -10.68
C ILE A 515 6.03 2.45 -11.26
N TRP A 516 7.28 2.13 -10.92
CA TRP A 516 8.06 1.00 -11.45
C TRP A 516 7.31 -0.34 -11.43
N TRP A 517 6.78 -0.75 -10.27
CA TRP A 517 6.12 -2.04 -10.08
C TRP A 517 4.84 -2.13 -10.92
N ALA A 518 4.05 -1.05 -10.98
CA ALA A 518 2.83 -1.02 -11.79
C ALA A 518 3.11 -1.17 -13.30
N GLN A 519 4.30 -0.74 -13.78
CA GLN A 519 4.71 -1.02 -15.16
C GLN A 519 5.13 -2.47 -15.36
N ALA A 520 5.83 -3.06 -14.38
CA ALA A 520 6.23 -4.47 -14.42
C ALA A 520 5.00 -5.39 -14.43
N GLU A 521 4.00 -5.14 -13.57
CA GLU A 521 2.78 -5.95 -13.53
C GLU A 521 1.90 -5.76 -14.76
N ALA A 522 1.80 -4.54 -15.28
CA ALA A 522 1.14 -4.30 -16.56
C ALA A 522 1.82 -5.05 -17.70
N MET A 523 3.15 -5.03 -17.76
CA MET A 523 3.93 -5.72 -18.79
C MET A 523 3.76 -7.24 -18.69
N ASN A 524 3.88 -7.81 -17.49
CA ASN A 524 3.67 -9.24 -17.22
C ASN A 524 2.26 -9.70 -17.66
N THR A 525 1.23 -8.96 -17.23
CA THR A 525 -0.17 -9.34 -17.43
C THR A 525 -0.64 -9.16 -18.87
N LEU A 526 -0.31 -8.02 -19.49
CA LEU A 526 -0.72 -7.75 -20.87
C LEU A 526 -0.01 -8.69 -21.85
N ASP A 527 1.24 -9.07 -21.58
CA ASP A 527 1.93 -10.11 -22.35
C ASP A 527 1.28 -11.49 -22.19
N LEU A 528 0.95 -11.92 -20.96
CA LEU A 528 0.22 -13.17 -20.73
C LEU A 528 -1.08 -13.24 -21.55
N LEU A 529 -1.89 -12.17 -21.48
CA LEU A 529 -3.21 -12.11 -22.13
C LEU A 529 -3.15 -12.07 -23.67
N VAL A 530 -2.09 -11.51 -24.25
CA VAL A 530 -1.94 -11.34 -25.70
C VAL A 530 -1.16 -12.51 -26.33
N SER A 531 -0.08 -12.95 -25.68
CA SER A 531 0.94 -13.86 -26.21
C SER A 531 0.70 -15.33 -25.84
N ALA A 532 0.10 -15.61 -24.67
CA ALA A 532 0.05 -16.95 -24.07
C ALA A 532 -1.36 -17.38 -23.61
N ARG A 533 -2.41 -16.87 -24.27
CA ARG A 533 -3.81 -17.27 -24.03
C ARG A 533 -4.08 -18.70 -24.55
N PRO A 534 -4.56 -19.64 -23.71
CA PRO A 534 -4.87 -21.02 -24.15
C PRO A 534 -6.01 -21.09 -25.17
N ASP A 535 -5.94 -22.07 -26.09
CA ASP A 535 -6.95 -22.31 -27.15
C ASP A 535 -8.35 -22.65 -26.61
N ASP A 536 -8.45 -23.12 -25.37
CA ASP A 536 -9.69 -23.53 -24.72
C ASP A 536 -10.27 -22.47 -23.78
N VAL A 537 -9.75 -21.24 -23.87
CA VAL A 537 -10.30 -20.00 -23.34
C VAL A 537 -10.89 -19.20 -24.51
N ASP A 538 -12.03 -18.54 -24.30
CA ASP A 538 -12.69 -17.71 -25.31
C ASP A 538 -11.69 -16.73 -25.98
N PRO A 539 -11.59 -16.66 -27.31
CA PRO A 539 -10.59 -15.82 -27.98
C PRO A 539 -10.83 -14.32 -27.73
N LEU A 540 -9.74 -13.54 -27.70
CA LEU A 540 -9.85 -12.08 -27.71
C LEU A 540 -10.49 -11.59 -29.00
N LEU A 541 -11.47 -10.69 -28.87
CA LEU A 541 -11.98 -9.90 -30.01
C LEU A 541 -10.84 -9.06 -30.59
N ASP A 542 -10.79 -8.88 -31.91
CA ASP A 542 -9.68 -8.16 -32.58
C ASP A 542 -9.46 -6.74 -32.04
N ALA A 543 -10.54 -6.04 -31.69
CA ALA A 543 -10.48 -4.71 -31.09
C ALA A 543 -9.82 -4.73 -29.70
N ASP A 544 -10.15 -5.73 -28.87
CA ASP A 544 -9.57 -5.92 -27.55
C ASP A 544 -8.10 -6.36 -27.65
N ARG A 545 -7.79 -7.33 -28.52
CA ARG A 545 -6.42 -7.76 -28.82
C ARG A 545 -5.55 -6.58 -29.22
N LYS A 546 -5.95 -5.82 -30.25
CA LYS A 546 -5.23 -4.63 -30.72
C LYS A 546 -5.00 -3.63 -29.59
N ARG A 547 -6.00 -3.45 -28.73
CA ARG A 547 -5.94 -2.51 -27.61
C ARG A 547 -4.98 -2.95 -26.50
N LEU A 548 -5.02 -4.22 -26.09
CA LEU A 548 -4.08 -4.78 -25.10
C LEU A 548 -2.64 -4.81 -25.65
N THR A 549 -2.45 -5.14 -26.95
CA THR A 549 -1.14 -5.05 -27.62
C THR A 549 -0.60 -3.62 -27.63
N ASN A 550 -1.41 -2.62 -28.00
CA ASN A 550 -1.01 -1.21 -27.97
C ASN A 550 -0.60 -0.75 -26.55
N ALA A 551 -1.31 -1.22 -25.53
CA ALA A 551 -0.99 -0.93 -24.14
C ALA A 551 0.33 -1.59 -23.70
N LEU A 552 0.54 -2.86 -24.05
CA LEU A 552 1.76 -3.61 -23.81
C LEU A 552 2.99 -2.91 -24.43
N GLU A 553 2.94 -2.63 -25.73
CA GLU A 553 4.01 -1.90 -26.44
C GLU A 553 4.26 -0.51 -25.83
N GLY A 554 3.20 0.18 -25.40
CA GLY A 554 3.28 1.47 -24.72
C GLY A 554 4.00 1.38 -23.37
N VAL A 555 3.64 0.41 -22.53
CA VAL A 555 4.27 0.17 -21.22
C VAL A 555 5.74 -0.26 -21.38
N GLN A 556 6.02 -1.21 -22.26
CA GLN A 556 7.38 -1.69 -22.57
C GLN A 556 8.29 -0.54 -23.02
N ARG A 557 7.83 0.25 -24.00
CA ARG A 557 8.53 1.43 -24.51
C ARG A 557 8.72 2.50 -23.45
N PHE A 558 7.74 2.74 -22.57
CA PHE A 558 7.86 3.73 -21.51
C PHE A 558 8.85 3.29 -20.41
N ALA A 559 8.77 2.03 -19.98
CA ALA A 559 9.68 1.47 -18.98
C ALA A 559 11.15 1.49 -19.45
N ASN A 560 11.41 0.92 -20.62
CA ASN A 560 12.68 1.05 -21.35
C ASN A 560 13.04 2.53 -21.60
N GLY A 561 12.03 3.37 -21.82
CA GLY A 561 12.13 4.79 -22.10
C GLY A 561 12.76 5.60 -20.97
N HIS A 562 12.19 5.46 -19.78
CA HIS A 562 12.22 6.47 -18.71
C HIS A 562 12.41 5.89 -17.30
N LEU A 563 12.15 4.60 -17.06
CA LEU A 563 12.27 3.98 -15.74
C LEU A 563 13.58 3.20 -15.57
N VAL A 564 14.06 2.52 -16.60
CA VAL A 564 15.36 1.84 -16.53
C VAL A 564 16.49 2.86 -16.55
N ASP A 565 17.38 2.80 -15.55
CA ASP A 565 18.59 3.61 -15.49
C ASP A 565 19.77 2.89 -16.14
N TYR A 566 20.09 3.26 -17.38
CA TYR A 566 21.24 2.71 -18.10
C TYR A 566 22.60 3.25 -17.65
N VAL A 567 22.65 4.22 -16.73
CA VAL A 567 23.92 4.76 -16.21
C VAL A 567 24.40 3.93 -15.03
N ARG A 568 23.49 3.46 -14.17
CA ARG A 568 23.82 2.77 -12.92
C ARG A 568 23.13 1.42 -12.72
N GLY A 569 22.23 1.04 -13.62
CA GLY A 569 21.40 -0.15 -13.46
C GLY A 569 20.18 0.07 -12.58
N GLY A 570 19.27 -0.91 -12.59
CA GLY A 570 18.00 -0.89 -11.87
C GLY A 570 16.99 0.16 -12.35
N TRP A 571 15.81 0.12 -11.74
CA TRP A 571 14.69 0.98 -12.09
C TRP A 571 14.61 2.19 -11.15
N TRP A 572 14.24 3.36 -11.68
CA TRP A 572 13.77 4.49 -10.88
C TRP A 572 12.44 4.15 -10.21
N TRP A 573 12.17 4.71 -9.04
CA TRP A 573 10.92 4.43 -8.31
C TRP A 573 9.69 4.94 -9.06
N ALA A 574 9.68 6.21 -9.47
CA ALA A 574 8.59 6.77 -10.25
C ALA A 574 9.02 7.98 -11.09
N THR A 575 8.34 8.12 -12.22
CA THR A 575 8.36 9.32 -13.06
C THR A 575 7.01 10.03 -12.99
N ASP A 576 6.97 11.26 -13.48
CA ASP A 576 5.72 11.88 -13.88
C ASP A 576 5.19 11.32 -15.21
N ALA A 577 4.04 11.82 -15.67
CA ALA A 577 3.42 11.39 -16.92
C ALA A 577 4.36 11.49 -18.15
N SER A 578 5.23 12.50 -18.20
CA SER A 578 6.13 12.73 -19.33
C SER A 578 7.40 11.85 -19.30
N GLY A 579 7.68 11.21 -18.16
CA GLY A 579 8.87 10.39 -17.97
C GLY A 579 10.02 11.08 -17.25
N GLU A 580 9.80 12.26 -16.66
CA GLU A 580 10.78 12.90 -15.78
C GLU A 580 10.77 12.27 -14.39
N VAL A 581 11.94 11.88 -13.88
CA VAL A 581 12.08 11.20 -12.57
C VAL A 581 11.65 12.15 -11.45
N ARG A 582 10.76 11.69 -10.55
CA ARG A 582 10.30 12.49 -9.41
C ARG A 582 11.46 12.82 -8.48
N LYS A 583 11.41 13.98 -7.79
CA LYS A 583 12.45 14.43 -6.84
C LYS A 583 12.82 13.39 -5.77
N HIS A 584 11.83 12.61 -5.31
CA HIS A 584 12.02 11.50 -4.36
C HIS A 584 12.01 10.12 -5.02
N GLY A 585 11.88 10.06 -6.35
CA GLY A 585 11.86 8.84 -7.16
C GLY A 585 13.24 8.28 -7.52
N GLY A 586 14.31 8.94 -7.07
CA GLY A 586 15.70 8.56 -7.35
C GLY A 586 16.25 7.38 -6.52
N VAL A 587 15.52 6.91 -5.50
CA VAL A 587 15.95 5.76 -4.68
C VAL A 587 15.89 4.45 -5.48
N LYS A 588 16.90 3.59 -5.31
CA LYS A 588 16.99 2.29 -5.99
C LYS A 588 16.36 1.16 -5.19
N ALA A 589 16.42 1.23 -3.87
CA ALA A 589 15.73 0.32 -2.98
C ALA A 589 15.21 1.05 -1.74
N SER A 590 14.20 0.45 -1.10
CA SER A 590 13.76 0.81 0.24
C SER A 590 13.04 -0.36 0.87
N ASN A 591 12.57 -0.21 2.11
CA ASN A 591 11.65 -1.16 2.75
C ASN A 591 10.42 -1.58 1.91
N TRP A 592 10.11 -0.84 0.83
CA TRP A 592 9.02 -1.09 -0.12
C TRP A 592 9.47 -1.38 -1.58
N LYS A 593 10.74 -1.08 -1.96
CA LYS A 593 11.28 -1.36 -3.31
C LYS A 593 12.48 -2.30 -3.23
N SER A 594 12.35 -3.42 -3.92
CA SER A 594 13.37 -4.43 -4.19
C SER A 594 13.26 -4.84 -5.67
N CYS A 595 13.96 -5.88 -6.10
CA CYS A 595 13.85 -6.42 -7.46
C CYS A 595 12.64 -7.33 -7.71
N TYR A 596 11.73 -7.54 -6.74
CA TYR A 596 10.70 -8.59 -6.84
C TYR A 596 9.81 -8.50 -8.10
N HIS A 597 9.10 -7.38 -8.28
CA HIS A 597 8.16 -7.21 -9.40
C HIS A 597 8.88 -7.22 -10.76
N THR A 598 10.08 -6.63 -10.84
CA THR A 598 10.91 -6.63 -12.06
C THR A 598 11.47 -8.01 -12.36
N THR A 599 11.91 -8.77 -11.36
CA THR A 599 12.35 -10.17 -11.52
C THR A 599 11.21 -11.05 -12.02
N ARG A 600 10.03 -10.97 -11.39
CA ARG A 600 8.83 -11.71 -11.80
C ARG A 600 8.44 -11.38 -13.24
N CYS A 601 8.32 -10.09 -13.57
CA CYS A 601 8.00 -9.65 -14.91
C CYS A 601 9.03 -10.11 -15.96
N LEU A 602 10.31 -9.78 -15.77
CA LEU A 602 11.33 -10.00 -16.81
C LEU A 602 11.59 -11.50 -17.03
N SER A 603 11.57 -12.31 -15.97
CA SER A 603 11.77 -13.77 -16.08
C SER A 603 10.58 -14.46 -16.73
N LEU A 604 9.34 -14.14 -16.34
CA LEU A 604 8.14 -14.74 -16.94
C LEU A 604 7.98 -14.35 -18.41
N VAL A 605 8.24 -13.10 -18.76
CA VAL A 605 8.18 -12.63 -20.15
C VAL A 605 9.29 -13.29 -20.98
N ALA A 606 10.54 -13.34 -20.50
CA ALA A 606 11.62 -14.05 -21.21
C ALA A 606 11.28 -15.54 -21.42
N SER A 607 10.70 -16.20 -20.43
CA SER A 607 10.26 -17.60 -20.53
C SER A 607 9.19 -17.81 -21.60
N ARG A 608 8.13 -16.98 -21.64
CA ARG A 608 7.05 -17.10 -22.65
C ARG A 608 7.54 -16.91 -24.08
N HIS A 609 8.53 -16.05 -24.29
CA HIS A 609 9.15 -15.81 -25.60
C HIS A 609 10.32 -16.77 -25.89
N GLY A 610 10.47 -17.85 -25.12
CA GLY A 610 11.43 -18.93 -25.38
C GLY A 610 12.90 -18.52 -25.19
N THR A 611 13.16 -17.53 -24.33
CA THR A 611 14.47 -16.87 -24.21
C THR A 611 15.02 -16.74 -22.79
N GLY A 612 14.26 -17.17 -21.79
CA GLY A 612 14.84 -17.57 -20.51
C GLY A 612 15.57 -18.90 -20.69
N ALA A 613 16.90 -18.87 -20.69
CA ALA A 613 17.79 -20.02 -20.75
C ALA A 613 18.70 -20.07 -19.51
#